data_AF-B5JUI0-F1
#
_entry.id   AF-B5JUI0-F1
#
_cell.length_a   1.000
_cell.length_b   1.000
_cell.length_c   1.000
_cell.angle_alpha   90.00
_cell.angle_beta   90.00
_cell.angle_gamma   90.00
#
_symmetry.space_group_name_H-M   'P 1'
#
loop_
_entity.id
_entity.type
_entity.pdbx_description
1 polymer ?
#
loop_
_entity_poly.entity_id
_entity_poly.type
_entity_poly.pdbx_seq_one_letter_code
_entity_poly.pdbx_strand_id
1 'polypeptide(L)'
;MLVYLNQSFSELTNKKPEDEITEEELEQSIFDGAVLRVRPVLMTTGATIVGLLPIMVGEGTGSEVMQRLAAPMVGGMVSALLLTLLVLPAIYLLLKRRQCNRI
;
A
#
# COMPACT_ATOMS: atom_id res chain seq x y z
N MET A 1 3.64 -5.36 -8.37
CA MET A 1 3.67 -3.93 -8.01
C MET A 1 3.90 -2.98 -9.19
N LEU A 2 4.33 -3.39 -10.38
CA LEU A 2 4.47 -2.46 -11.52
C LEU A 2 3.25 -2.44 -12.45
N VAL A 3 2.48 -3.53 -12.50
CA VAL A 3 1.35 -3.71 -13.43
C VAL A 3 0.26 -2.64 -13.30
N TYR A 4 -0.23 -2.34 -12.09
CA TYR A 4 -1.27 -1.30 -11.92
C TYR A 4 -0.76 0.11 -12.25
N LEU A 5 0.52 0.36 -12.01
CA LEU A 5 1.16 1.62 -12.38
C LEU A 5 1.30 1.74 -13.90
N ASN A 6 1.59 0.62 -14.57
CA ASN A 6 1.65 0.52 -16.02
C ASN A 6 0.26 0.62 -16.67
N GLN A 7 -0.79 0.13 -15.99
CA GLN A 7 -2.19 0.30 -16.41
C GLN A 7 -2.62 1.76 -16.28
N SER A 8 -2.41 2.40 -15.13
CA SER A 8 -2.77 3.82 -14.95
C SER A 8 -1.98 4.75 -15.88
N PHE A 9 -0.73 4.41 -16.23
CA PHE A 9 0.04 5.14 -17.22
C PHE A 9 -0.46 4.87 -18.65
N SER A 10 -0.74 3.61 -19.01
CA SER A 10 -1.31 3.27 -20.32
C SER A 10 -2.69 3.89 -20.55
N GLU A 11 -3.51 4.03 -19.51
CA GLU A 11 -4.81 4.71 -19.60
C GLU A 11 -4.66 6.22 -19.87
N LEU A 12 -3.62 6.87 -19.32
CA LEU A 12 -3.31 8.26 -19.62
C LEU A 12 -2.79 8.43 -21.06
N THR A 13 -1.83 7.59 -21.49
CA THR A 13 -1.25 7.66 -22.85
C THR A 13 -2.27 7.31 -23.95
N ASN A 14 -3.32 6.56 -23.61
CA ASN A 14 -4.43 6.28 -24.53
C ASN A 14 -5.44 7.44 -24.61
N LYS A 15 -5.47 8.33 -23.60
CA LYS A 15 -6.34 9.52 -23.57
C LYS A 15 -5.69 10.77 -24.13
N LYS A 16 -4.37 10.91 -24.01
CA LYS A 16 -3.60 12.06 -24.50
C LYS A 16 -2.22 11.62 -25.00
N PRO A 17 -1.66 12.24 -26.05
CA PRO A 17 -0.26 12.04 -26.44
C PRO A 17 0.68 12.46 -25.30
N GLU A 18 1.83 11.77 -25.15
CA GLU A 18 2.76 11.94 -24.01
C GLU A 18 3.21 13.39 -23.76
N ASP A 19 3.21 14.23 -24.80
CA ASP A 19 3.61 15.65 -24.74
C ASP A 19 2.59 16.59 -24.06
N GLU A 20 1.35 16.14 -23.83
CA GLU A 20 0.26 16.94 -23.23
C GLU A 20 -0.06 16.57 -21.78
N ILE A 21 0.65 15.59 -21.21
CA ILE A 21 0.40 15.10 -19.85
C ILE A 21 0.99 16.09 -18.85
N THR A 22 0.13 16.73 -18.06
CA THR A 22 0.57 17.68 -17.03
C THR A 22 1.11 16.93 -15.79
N GLU A 23 2.06 17.54 -15.06
CA GLU A 23 2.66 16.96 -13.84
C GLU A 23 1.57 16.56 -12.81
N GLU A 24 0.52 17.36 -12.68
CA GLU A 24 -0.64 17.07 -11.81
C GLU A 24 -1.43 15.83 -12.26
N GLU A 25 -1.69 15.67 -13.56
CA GLU A 25 -2.43 14.51 -14.10
C GLU A 25 -1.65 13.20 -13.90
N LEU A 26 -0.33 13.31 -13.97
CA LEU A 26 0.58 12.20 -13.75
C LEU A 26 0.59 11.79 -12.27
N GLU A 27 0.74 12.74 -11.34
CA GLU A 27 0.62 12.49 -9.90
C GLU A 27 -0.71 11.81 -9.54
N GLN A 28 -1.79 12.26 -10.16
CA GLN A 28 -3.13 11.72 -9.92
C GLN A 28 -3.28 10.28 -10.42
N SER A 29 -2.76 9.96 -11.61
CA SER A 29 -2.72 8.59 -12.15
C SER A 29 -1.90 7.63 -11.27
N ILE A 30 -0.77 8.10 -10.76
CA ILE A 30 0.06 7.33 -9.83
C ILE A 30 -0.70 7.06 -8.54
N PHE A 31 -1.37 8.09 -8.02
CA PHE A 31 -2.17 7.99 -6.80
C PHE A 31 -3.32 6.98 -6.98
N ASP A 32 -4.05 7.05 -8.08
CA ASP A 32 -5.11 6.10 -8.41
C ASP A 32 -4.57 4.66 -8.53
N GLY A 33 -3.43 4.49 -9.20
CA GLY A 33 -2.72 3.21 -9.31
C GLY A 33 -2.20 2.64 -7.97
N ALA A 34 -1.89 3.51 -7.01
CA ALA A 34 -1.51 3.15 -5.65
C ALA A 34 -2.74 2.75 -4.81
N VAL A 35 -3.84 3.50 -4.91
CA VAL A 35 -5.11 3.25 -4.20
C VAL A 35 -5.70 1.89 -4.56
N LEU A 36 -5.56 1.42 -5.80
CA LEU A 36 -6.02 0.09 -6.23
C LEU A 36 -5.45 -1.07 -5.41
N ARG A 37 -4.31 -0.87 -4.73
CA ARG A 37 -3.66 -1.91 -3.90
C ARG A 37 -4.06 -1.85 -2.43
N VAL A 38 -4.63 -0.74 -2.00
CA VAL A 38 -5.04 -0.49 -0.62
C VAL A 38 -6.11 -1.49 -0.21
N ARG A 39 -7.05 -1.80 -1.11
CA ARG A 39 -8.10 -2.81 -0.88
C ARG A 39 -7.53 -4.21 -0.60
N PRO A 40 -6.69 -4.82 -1.47
CA PRO A 40 -6.06 -6.11 -1.20
C PRO A 40 -5.22 -6.16 0.08
N VAL A 41 -4.41 -5.12 0.35
CA VAL A 41 -3.52 -5.08 1.52
C VAL A 41 -4.32 -4.95 2.82
N LEU A 42 -5.33 -4.09 2.83
CA LEU A 42 -6.24 -3.98 3.98
C LEU A 42 -7.05 -5.25 4.19
N MET A 43 -7.46 -5.95 3.12
CA MET A 43 -8.19 -7.20 3.22
C MET A 43 -7.37 -8.28 3.92
N THR A 44 -6.11 -8.50 3.52
CA THR A 44 -5.26 -9.54 4.09
C THR A 44 -4.84 -9.22 5.52
N THR A 45 -4.45 -7.97 5.79
CA THR A 45 -4.09 -7.54 7.14
C THR A 45 -5.30 -7.56 8.06
N GLY A 46 -6.46 -7.07 7.60
CA GLY A 46 -7.71 -7.10 8.35
C GLY A 46 -8.16 -8.52 8.68
N ALA A 47 -8.15 -9.43 7.71
CA ALA A 47 -8.49 -10.84 7.93
C ALA A 47 -7.57 -11.49 8.98
N THR A 48 -6.26 -11.23 8.91
CA THR A 48 -5.31 -11.78 9.87
C THR A 48 -5.54 -11.21 11.27
N ILE A 49 -5.76 -9.90 11.41
CA ILE A 49 -6.05 -9.27 12.71
C ILE A 49 -7.32 -9.87 13.32
N VAL A 50 -8.40 -9.99 12.54
CA VAL A 50 -9.65 -10.59 13.00
C VAL A 50 -9.46 -12.05 13.43
N GLY A 51 -8.66 -12.82 12.68
CA GLY A 51 -8.36 -14.23 13.01
C GLY A 51 -7.48 -14.40 14.25
N LEU A 52 -6.59 -13.44 14.54
CA LEU A 52 -5.72 -13.46 15.72
C LEU A 52 -6.37 -12.83 16.96
N LEU A 53 -7.41 -12.02 16.79
CA LEU A 53 -8.14 -11.35 17.87
C LEU A 53 -8.63 -12.31 18.98
N PRO A 54 -9.28 -13.46 18.68
CA PRO A 54 -9.68 -14.41 19.72
C PRO A 54 -8.50 -15.06 20.43
N ILE A 55 -7.36 -15.26 19.74
CA ILE A 55 -6.13 -15.80 20.35
C ILE A 55 -5.52 -14.78 21.30
N MET A 56 -5.64 -13.49 20.98
CA MET A 56 -5.15 -12.41 21.83
C MET A 56 -5.99 -12.20 23.09
N VAL A 57 -7.29 -12.50 23.06
CA VAL A 57 -8.21 -12.27 24.19
C VAL A 57 -8.49 -13.56 24.99
N GLY A 58 -8.29 -14.73 24.39
CA GLY A 58 -8.57 -16.01 25.03
C GLY A 58 -7.72 -16.25 26.28
N GLU A 59 -8.36 -16.65 27.38
CA GLU A 59 -7.69 -17.09 28.60
C GLU A 59 -7.77 -18.61 28.71
N GLY A 60 -6.63 -19.28 28.88
CA GLY A 60 -6.55 -20.72 28.92
C GLY A 60 -5.12 -21.24 28.91
N THR A 61 -4.93 -22.52 29.24
CA THR A 61 -3.61 -23.17 29.28
C THR A 61 -2.94 -23.09 27.90
N GLY A 62 -1.76 -22.47 27.82
CA GLY A 62 -1.04 -22.25 26.56
C GLY A 62 -1.35 -20.93 25.84
N SER A 63 -2.33 -20.15 26.30
CA SER A 63 -2.65 -18.83 25.73
C SER A 63 -1.49 -17.83 25.86
N GLU A 64 -0.77 -17.85 27.00
CA GLU A 64 0.38 -16.97 27.20
C GLU A 64 1.47 -17.12 26.13
N VAL A 65 1.68 -18.34 25.63
CA VAL A 65 2.68 -18.59 24.57
C VAL A 65 2.14 -18.10 23.23
N MET A 66 0.86 -18.37 22.94
CA MET A 66 0.21 -17.96 21.70
C MET A 66 0.10 -16.43 21.58
N GLN A 67 -0.23 -15.73 22.67
CA GLN A 67 -0.25 -14.26 22.72
C GLN A 67 1.13 -13.65 22.45
N ARG A 68 2.20 -14.23 23.01
CA ARG A 68 3.58 -13.77 22.78
C ARG A 68 4.03 -13.94 21.32
N LEU A 69 3.46 -14.90 20.60
CA LEU A 69 3.69 -15.08 19.17
C LEU A 69 2.82 -14.16 18.32
N ALA A 70 1.55 -14.01 18.66
CA ALA A 70 0.57 -13.25 17.89
C ALA A 70 0.75 -11.73 18.01
N ALA A 71 1.10 -11.21 19.20
CA ALA A 71 1.21 -9.78 19.44
C ALA A 71 2.26 -9.07 18.55
N PRO A 72 3.50 -9.60 18.39
CA PRO A 72 4.48 -9.02 17.47
C PRO A 72 4.04 -9.09 16.00
N MET A 73 3.33 -10.17 15.60
CA MET A 73 2.83 -10.30 14.24
C MET A 73 1.80 -9.21 13.93
N VAL A 74 0.83 -8.99 14.81
CA VAL A 74 -0.19 -7.94 14.65
C VAL A 74 0.45 -6.56 14.60
N GLY A 75 1.33 -6.25 15.56
CA GLY A 75 2.04 -4.96 15.58
C GLY A 75 2.91 -4.74 14.34
N GLY A 76 3.63 -5.78 13.90
CA GLY A 76 4.47 -5.74 12.71
C GLY A 76 3.67 -5.56 11.42
N MET A 77 2.53 -6.24 11.27
CA MET A 77 1.66 -6.09 10.11
C MET A 77 1.03 -4.70 10.02
N VAL A 78 0.57 -4.14 11.14
CA VAL A 78 0.03 -2.76 11.17
C VAL A 78 1.11 -1.76 10.82
N SER A 79 2.31 -1.91 11.40
CA SER A 79 3.45 -1.04 11.12
C SER A 79 3.86 -1.13 9.66
N ALA A 80 3.99 -2.34 9.11
CA ALA A 80 4.34 -2.56 7.71
C ALA A 80 3.26 -2.09 6.73
N LEU A 81 1.98 -2.21 7.10
CA LEU A 81 0.86 -1.68 6.33
C LEU A 81 0.96 -0.16 6.24
N LEU A 82 1.11 0.52 7.39
CA LEU A 82 1.29 1.97 7.44
C LEU A 82 2.50 2.41 6.63
N LEU A 83 3.64 1.72 6.80
CA LEU A 83 4.85 2.00 6.04
C LEU A 83 4.60 1.84 4.55
N THR A 84 3.97 0.76 4.11
CA THR A 84 3.74 0.52 2.68
C THR A 84 2.74 1.51 2.07
N LEU A 85 1.68 1.85 2.79
CA LEU A 85 0.66 2.81 2.33
C LEU A 85 1.17 4.25 2.29
N LEU A 86 2.07 4.64 3.20
CA LEU A 86 2.64 6.00 3.24
C LEU A 86 3.94 6.13 2.44
N VAL A 87 4.89 5.22 2.66
CA VAL A 87 6.24 5.31 2.09
C VAL A 87 6.24 5.04 0.60
N LEU A 88 5.44 4.10 0.11
CA LEU A 88 5.42 3.77 -1.32
C LEU A 88 4.94 4.94 -2.21
N PRO A 89 3.79 5.61 -1.92
CA PRO A 89 3.41 6.80 -2.70
C PRO A 89 4.36 7.97 -2.48
N ALA A 90 4.89 8.16 -1.26
CA ALA A 90 5.85 9.22 -0.99
C ALA A 90 7.16 9.07 -1.79
N ILE A 91 7.70 7.86 -1.85
CA ILE A 91 8.88 7.55 -2.69
C ILE A 91 8.55 7.74 -4.16
N TYR A 92 7.37 7.30 -4.60
CA TYR A 92 6.99 7.45 -6.01
C TYR A 92 6.90 8.94 -6.39
N LEU A 93 6.20 9.76 -5.60
CA LEU A 93 6.12 11.21 -5.82
C LEU A 93 7.51 11.87 -5.85
N LEU A 94 8.40 11.51 -4.91
CA LEU A 94 9.77 12.02 -4.89
C LEU A 94 10.58 11.65 -6.14
N LEU A 95 10.45 10.42 -6.62
CA LEU A 95 11.13 9.96 -7.83
C LEU A 95 10.57 10.66 -9.07
N LYS A 96 9.26 10.84 -9.16
CA LYS A 96 8.61 11.51 -10.29
C LYS A 96 8.96 13.00 -10.33
N ARG A 97 8.89 13.69 -9.20
CA ARG A 97 9.30 15.11 -9.08
C ARG A 97 10.76 15.34 -9.47
N ARG A 98 11.65 14.38 -9.19
CA ARG A 98 13.05 14.43 -9.64
C ARG A 98 13.23 14.18 -11.14
N GLN A 99 12.31 13.46 -11.80
CA GLN A 99 12.33 13.30 -13.26
C GLN A 99 11.78 14.54 -13.98
N CYS A 100 10.73 15.16 -13.47
CA CYS A 100 10.18 16.40 -14.04
C CYS A 100 11.10 17.61 -13.84
N ASN A 101 11.81 17.72 -12.71
CA ASN A 101 12.79 18.80 -12.47
C ASN A 101 14.12 18.64 -13.25
N ARG A 102 14.17 17.74 -14.24
CA ARG A 102 15.34 17.47 -15.08
C ARG A 102 15.06 17.63 -16.58
N ILE A 103 13.89 18.17 -16.92
CA ILE A 103 13.49 18.62 -18.26
C ILE A 103 13.53 20.15 -18.25
#